data_AF-A0A5N5JWU5-F1
#
_entry.id   AF-A0A5N5JWU5-F1
#
_cell.length_a   1.000
_cell.length_b   1.000
_cell.length_c   1.000
_cell.angle_alpha   90.00
_cell.angle_beta   90.00
_cell.angle_gamma   90.00
#
_symmetry.space_group_name_H-M   'P 1'
#
loop_
_entity.id
_entity.type
_entity.pdbx_description
1 polymer ?
#
loop_
_entity_poly.entity_id
_entity_poly.type
_entity_poly.pdbx_seq_one_letter_code
_entity_poly.pdbx_strand_id
1 'polypeptide(L)'
;MAFLTHAVSFFLVVVLWIQHSNAQSVPDRCRCPTTSSKASRWKNIDEFSITAPRSRCKATEIILTLKIVNAKTKEKEQRCISPNIYQGELLQECWNRINKDGRRATVKISECEINRSPTIKSENATTVRQP
;
A
#
# COMPACT_ATOMS: atom_id res chain seq x y z
N MET A 1 -1.33 51.92 13.28
CA MET A 1 -2.24 50.77 13.10
C MET A 1 -2.06 50.02 11.78
N ALA A 2 -1.54 50.63 10.70
CA ALA A 2 -1.39 49.98 9.39
C ALA A 2 -0.35 48.83 9.33
N PHE A 3 0.70 48.87 10.16
CA PHE A 3 1.74 47.83 10.13
C PHE A 3 1.26 46.46 10.65
N LEU A 4 0.36 46.45 11.64
CA LEU A 4 -0.24 45.21 12.16
C LEU A 4 -1.19 44.57 11.15
N THR A 5 -1.96 45.36 10.41
CA THR A 5 -2.88 44.84 9.39
C THR A 5 -2.15 44.20 8.22
N HIS A 6 -0.99 44.75 7.82
CA HIS A 6 -0.15 44.14 6.78
C HIS A 6 0.49 42.82 7.24
N ALA A 7 0.99 42.75 8.48
CA ALA A 7 1.56 41.53 9.02
C ALA A 7 0.51 40.40 9.14
N VAL A 8 -0.68 40.72 9.65
CA VAL A 8 -1.80 39.75 9.75
C VAL A 8 -2.24 39.27 8.36
N SER A 9 -2.34 40.18 7.39
CA SER A 9 -2.67 39.81 6.01
C SER A 9 -1.65 38.87 5.39
N PHE A 10 -0.35 39.10 5.62
CA PHE A 10 0.70 38.25 5.08
C PHE A 10 0.67 36.84 5.70
N PHE A 11 0.43 36.76 7.02
CA PHE A 11 0.28 35.49 7.72
C PHE A 11 -0.90 34.66 7.18
N LEU A 12 -2.04 35.28 6.89
CA LEU A 12 -3.20 34.58 6.31
C LEU A 12 -2.90 34.01 4.92
N VAL A 13 -2.19 34.76 4.07
CA VAL A 13 -1.78 34.28 2.72
C VAL A 13 -0.83 33.08 2.83
N VAL A 14 0.13 33.13 3.76
CA VAL A 14 1.08 32.03 4.00
C VAL A 14 0.36 30.76 4.49
N VAL A 15 -0.59 30.88 5.43
CA VAL A 15 -1.36 29.73 5.93
C VAL A 15 -2.20 29.09 4.83
N LEU A 16 -2.86 29.89 3.99
CA LEU A 16 -3.64 29.39 2.85
C LEU A 16 -2.76 28.68 1.80
N TRP A 17 -1.54 29.17 1.57
CA TRP A 17 -0.58 28.53 0.68
C TRP A 17 -0.09 27.17 1.18
N ILE A 18 0.20 27.06 2.49
CA ILE A 18 0.65 25.80 3.10
C ILE A 18 -0.46 24.74 3.10
N GLN A 19 -1.72 25.14 3.19
CA GLN A 19 -2.85 24.21 3.08
C GLN A 19 -3.00 23.64 1.66
N HIS A 20 -2.75 24.45 0.62
CA HIS A 20 -2.95 24.03 -0.76
C HIS A 20 -1.79 23.18 -1.32
N SER A 21 -0.57 23.34 -0.79
CA SER A 21 0.61 22.62 -1.27
C SER A 21 0.65 21.14 -0.88
N ASN A 22 -0.25 20.67 -0.01
CA ASN A 22 -0.38 19.26 0.35
C ASN A 22 -1.18 18.41 -0.66
N ALA A 23 -1.28 18.86 -1.91
CA ALA A 23 -1.81 18.03 -2.99
C ALA A 23 -0.82 16.89 -3.30
N GLN A 24 -1.00 15.73 -2.64
CA GLN A 24 -0.29 14.50 -3.01
C GLN A 24 -0.61 14.18 -4.47
N SER A 25 0.41 14.20 -5.33
CA SER A 25 0.26 13.84 -6.73
C SER A 25 -0.15 12.37 -6.81
N VAL A 26 -1.43 12.13 -7.10
CA VAL A 26 -1.92 10.78 -7.40
C VAL A 26 -1.37 10.44 -8.79
N PRO A 27 -0.45 9.46 -8.91
CA PRO A 27 0.19 9.18 -10.20
C PRO A 27 -0.86 8.79 -11.23
N ASP A 28 -0.83 9.36 -12.44
CA ASP A 28 -1.86 9.12 -13.47
C ASP A 28 -1.94 7.66 -13.96
N ARG A 29 -0.98 6.80 -13.59
CA ARG A 29 -0.89 5.39 -14.00
C ARG A 29 -0.77 4.48 -12.79
N CYS A 30 -1.10 3.20 -12.98
CA CYS A 30 -0.79 2.14 -12.00
C CYS A 30 0.68 2.19 -11.61
N ARG A 31 0.98 2.08 -10.31
CA ARG A 31 2.34 1.95 -9.80
C ARG A 31 2.94 0.58 -10.14
N CYS A 32 2.10 -0.43 -10.25
CA CYS A 32 2.41 -1.80 -10.64
C CYS A 32 1.95 -2.05 -12.08
N PRO A 33 2.81 -1.85 -13.10
CA PRO A 33 2.46 -2.22 -14.47
C PRO A 33 2.32 -3.73 -14.64
N THR A 34 3.05 -4.51 -13.83
CA THR A 34 2.97 -5.98 -13.77
C THR A 34 2.96 -6.45 -12.32
N THR A 35 2.17 -7.49 -12.04
CA THR A 35 2.08 -8.11 -10.72
C THR A 35 2.66 -9.52 -10.75
N SER A 36 3.48 -9.86 -9.75
CA SER A 36 3.99 -11.23 -9.59
C SER A 36 2.90 -12.16 -9.05
N SER A 37 2.71 -13.32 -9.69
CA SER A 37 1.93 -14.43 -9.15
C SER A 37 2.71 -15.27 -8.13
N LYS A 38 4.01 -15.02 -7.97
CA LYS A 38 4.85 -15.70 -6.97
C LYS A 38 4.83 -14.95 -5.65
N ALA A 39 4.59 -15.68 -4.58
CA ALA A 39 4.68 -15.17 -3.22
C ALA A 39 6.13 -14.82 -2.83
N SER A 40 6.28 -13.73 -2.09
CA SER A 40 7.53 -13.32 -1.44
C SER A 40 7.65 -13.94 -0.05
N ARG A 41 8.86 -14.29 0.37
CA ARG A 41 9.09 -14.83 1.72
C ARG A 41 8.75 -13.77 2.78
N TRP A 42 7.83 -14.08 3.69
CA TRP A 42 7.40 -13.16 4.76
C TRP A 42 8.54 -12.51 5.54
N LYS A 43 9.61 -13.28 5.83
CA LYS A 43 10.80 -12.80 6.55
C LYS A 43 11.50 -11.63 5.84
N ASN A 44 11.39 -11.55 4.53
CA ASN A 44 12.07 -10.55 3.69
C ASN A 44 11.24 -9.28 3.50
N ILE A 45 9.96 -9.29 3.86
CA ILE A 45 9.08 -8.12 3.73
C ILE A 45 9.30 -7.24 4.97
N ASP A 46 9.44 -5.94 4.76
CA ASP A 46 9.54 -4.95 5.83
C ASP A 46 8.16 -4.34 6.10
N GLU A 47 7.59 -3.76 5.05
CA GLU A 47 6.28 -3.14 5.04
C GLU A 47 5.60 -3.35 3.69
N PHE A 48 4.32 -3.04 3.62
CA PHE A 48 3.56 -3.11 2.38
C PHE A 48 2.55 -1.96 2.31
N SER A 49 2.06 -1.70 1.11
CA SER A 49 0.97 -0.76 0.85
C SER A 49 -0.06 -1.40 -0.08
N ILE A 50 -1.32 -1.06 0.13
CA ILE A 50 -2.42 -1.47 -0.73
C ILE A 50 -3.12 -0.24 -1.27
N THR A 51 -3.18 -0.13 -2.59
CA THR A 51 -3.92 0.93 -3.28
C THR A 51 -5.17 0.34 -3.90
N ALA A 52 -6.33 0.89 -3.54
CA ALA A 52 -7.60 0.50 -4.12
C ALA A 52 -7.68 0.89 -5.61
N PRO A 53 -8.55 0.22 -6.39
CA PRO A 53 -8.83 0.62 -7.76
C PRO A 53 -9.26 2.09 -7.85
N ARG A 54 -8.82 2.77 -8.90
CA ARG A 54 -9.05 4.19 -9.19
C ARG A 54 -9.34 4.41 -10.68
N SER A 55 -9.80 5.60 -11.03
CA SER A 55 -10.23 5.97 -12.40
C SER A 55 -9.26 5.52 -13.50
N ARG A 56 -7.94 5.69 -13.26
CA ARG A 56 -6.89 5.33 -14.22
C ARG A 56 -6.14 4.03 -13.93
N CYS A 57 -6.44 3.36 -12.81
CA CYS A 57 -5.87 2.06 -12.47
C CYS A 57 -6.97 1.17 -11.88
N LYS A 58 -7.53 0.29 -12.71
CA LYS A 58 -8.70 -0.53 -12.34
C LYS A 58 -8.37 -1.74 -11.45
N ALA A 59 -7.09 -2.00 -11.18
CA ALA A 59 -6.65 -3.11 -10.38
C ALA A 59 -6.28 -2.66 -8.96
N THR A 60 -6.51 -3.54 -7.98
CA THR A 60 -5.95 -3.37 -6.63
C THR A 60 -4.45 -3.61 -6.70
N GLU A 61 -3.65 -2.66 -6.22
CA GLU A 61 -2.19 -2.73 -6.26
C GLU A 61 -1.67 -3.09 -4.86
N ILE A 62 -0.95 -4.20 -4.75
CA ILE A 62 -0.23 -4.57 -3.51
C ILE A 62 1.27 -4.45 -3.77
N ILE A 63 1.90 -3.50 -3.06
CA ILE A 63 3.32 -3.21 -3.19
C ILE A 63 4.02 -3.60 -1.89
N LEU A 64 4.95 -4.54 -1.99
CA LEU A 64 5.82 -4.96 -0.91
C LEU A 64 7.09 -4.12 -0.93
N THR A 65 7.50 -3.62 0.23
CA THR A 65 8.82 -3.05 0.46
C THR A 65 9.65 -4.09 1.19
N LEU A 66 10.72 -4.56 0.57
CA LEU A 66 11.59 -5.59 1.13
C LEU A 66 12.61 -4.98 2.11
N LYS A 67 13.06 -5.78 3.08
CA LYS A 67 14.13 -5.41 4.03
C LYS A 67 15.48 -5.24 3.36
N ILE A 68 15.67 -5.88 2.21
CA ILE A 68 16.92 -5.81 1.47
C ILE A 68 17.03 -4.42 0.85
N VAL A 69 18.12 -3.74 1.19
CA VAL A 69 18.51 -2.48 0.56
C VAL A 69 19.42 -2.83 -0.60
N ASN A 70 19.11 -2.27 -1.77
CA ASN A 70 19.98 -2.40 -2.92
C ASN A 70 21.31 -1.68 -2.63
N ALA A 71 22.42 -2.41 -2.68
CA ALA A 71 23.74 -1.87 -2.33
C ALA A 71 24.18 -0.68 -3.20
N LYS A 72 23.67 -0.61 -4.45
CA LYS A 72 24.00 0.43 -5.43
C LYS A 72 23.13 1.67 -5.28
N THR A 73 21.80 1.50 -5.17
CA THR A 73 20.88 2.64 -5.09
C THR A 73 20.63 3.13 -3.66
N LYS A 74 21.00 2.34 -2.65
CA LYS A 74 20.69 2.57 -1.22
C LYS A 74 19.19 2.64 -0.93
N GLU A 75 18.34 2.25 -1.88
CA GLU A 75 16.90 2.19 -1.74
C GLU A 75 16.43 0.79 -1.37
N LYS A 76 15.31 0.70 -0.67
CA LYS A 76 14.64 -0.58 -0.40
C LYS A 76 14.05 -1.12 -1.69
N GLU A 77 14.26 -2.41 -1.96
CA GLU A 77 13.66 -3.04 -3.12
C GLU A 77 12.14 -3.11 -2.95
N GLN A 78 11.39 -2.70 -3.98
CA GLN A 78 9.93 -2.82 -4.03
C GLN A 78 9.51 -3.93 -4.99
N ARG A 79 8.46 -4.66 -4.64
CA ARG A 79 7.89 -5.72 -5.47
C ARG A 79 6.37 -5.70 -5.46
N CYS A 80 5.78 -5.70 -6.64
CA CYS A 80 4.34 -5.84 -6.82
C CYS A 80 3.93 -7.32 -6.81
N ILE A 81 2.88 -7.65 -6.06
CA ILE A 81 2.27 -8.99 -6.06
C ILE A 81 0.82 -8.90 -6.50
N SER A 82 0.30 -10.03 -7.00
CA SER A 82 -1.12 -10.14 -7.34
C SER A 82 -1.99 -10.10 -6.07
N PRO A 83 -3.15 -9.44 -6.09
CA PRO A 83 -4.11 -9.52 -4.99
C PRO A 83 -4.78 -10.90 -4.87
N ASN A 84 -4.74 -11.72 -5.93
CA ASN A 84 -5.48 -12.98 -6.03
C ASN A 84 -4.64 -14.22 -5.65
N ILE A 85 -3.50 -14.04 -4.99
CA ILE A 85 -2.73 -15.15 -4.41
C ILE A 85 -2.95 -15.15 -2.90
N TYR A 86 -2.81 -16.31 -2.26
CA TYR A 86 -3.00 -16.46 -0.80
C TYR A 86 -2.28 -15.38 0.03
N GLN A 87 -1.04 -15.04 -0.33
CA GLN A 87 -0.31 -13.96 0.33
C GLN A 87 -0.97 -12.58 0.15
N GLY A 88 -1.48 -12.28 -1.04
CA GLY A 88 -2.20 -11.04 -1.33
C GLY A 88 -3.51 -10.94 -0.55
N GLU A 89 -4.24 -12.03 -0.39
CA GLU A 89 -5.45 -12.10 0.43
C GLU A 89 -5.15 -11.80 1.90
N LEU A 90 -4.17 -12.48 2.50
CA LEU A 90 -3.76 -12.23 3.89
C LEU A 90 -3.29 -10.80 4.15
N LEU A 91 -2.60 -10.20 3.18
CA LEU A 91 -2.17 -8.81 3.26
C LEU A 91 -3.35 -7.85 3.20
N GLN A 92 -4.36 -8.13 2.37
CA GLN A 92 -5.60 -7.35 2.31
C GLN A 92 -6.38 -7.44 3.62
N GLU A 93 -6.52 -8.63 4.21
CA GLU A 93 -7.15 -8.80 5.52
C GLU A 93 -6.43 -8.00 6.60
N CYS A 94 -5.10 -8.10 6.66
CA CYS A 94 -4.31 -7.35 7.61
C CYS A 94 -4.44 -5.83 7.41
N TRP A 95 -4.41 -5.37 6.16
CA TRP A 95 -4.59 -3.96 5.80
C TRP A 95 -5.93 -3.44 6.27
N ASN A 96 -7.03 -4.16 5.99
CA ASN A 96 -8.37 -3.77 6.39
C ASN A 96 -8.53 -3.74 7.92
N ARG A 97 -7.82 -4.61 8.64
CA ARG A 97 -7.80 -4.61 10.10
C ARG A 97 -7.08 -3.39 10.69
N ILE A 98 -5.94 -3.02 10.12
CA ILE A 98 -5.03 -2.02 10.69
C ILE A 98 -5.29 -0.60 10.18
N ASN A 99 -5.66 -0.45 8.91
CA ASN A 99 -5.84 0.83 8.24
C ASN A 99 -7.33 1.18 8.04
N LYS A 100 -8.14 0.97 9.08
CA LYS A 100 -9.60 1.23 9.03
C LYS A 100 -9.94 2.67 8.66
N ASP A 101 -9.15 3.62 9.15
CA ASP A 101 -9.37 5.06 8.91
C ASP A 101 -8.78 5.54 7.58
N GLY A 102 -8.11 4.67 6.82
CA GLY A 102 -7.48 5.00 5.53
C GLY A 102 -6.31 6.00 5.61
N ARG A 103 -5.84 6.32 6.82
CA ARG A 103 -4.80 7.35 7.05
C ARG A 103 -3.37 6.84 6.82
N ARG A 104 -3.16 5.52 6.84
CA ARG A 104 -1.82 4.93 6.70
C ARG A 104 -1.50 4.74 5.22
N ALA A 105 -0.32 5.20 4.82
CA ALA A 105 0.23 4.94 3.49
C ALA A 105 0.88 3.55 3.37
N THR A 106 1.46 3.04 4.47
CA THR A 106 2.08 1.72 4.57
C THR A 106 1.72 1.04 5.90
N VAL A 107 1.86 -0.28 5.94
CA VAL A 107 1.70 -1.13 7.13
C VAL A 107 2.93 -2.01 7.27
N LYS A 108 3.52 -2.07 8.46
CA LYS A 108 4.68 -2.96 8.71
C LYS A 108 4.20 -4.41 8.81
N ILE A 109 4.99 -5.33 8.25
CA ILE A 109 4.61 -6.75 8.28
C ILE A 109 4.52 -7.30 9.71
N SER A 110 5.30 -6.73 10.64
CA SER A 110 5.32 -7.10 12.05
C SER A 110 4.00 -6.81 12.77
N GLU A 111 3.18 -5.88 12.25
CA GLU A 111 1.85 -5.59 12.80
C GLU A 111 0.80 -6.60 12.33
N CYS A 112 1.12 -7.38 11.29
CA CYS A 112 0.30 -8.47 10.84
C CYS A 112 0.65 -9.74 11.64
N GLU A 113 -0.29 -10.27 12.42
CA GLU A 113 -0.13 -11.56 13.12
C GLU A 113 -0.20 -12.78 12.16
N ILE A 114 0.62 -12.78 11.10
CA ILE A 114 0.56 -13.76 9.99
C ILE A 114 0.90 -15.19 10.44
N ASN A 115 1.55 -15.34 11.61
CA ASN A 115 1.92 -16.65 12.16
C ASN A 115 0.86 -17.26 13.11
N ARG A 116 -0.31 -16.65 13.31
CA ARG A 116 -1.31 -17.12 14.28
C ARG A 116 -2.59 -17.74 13.70
N SER A 117 -2.74 -17.85 12.38
CA SER A 117 -3.88 -18.56 11.81
C SER A 117 -3.47 -19.67 10.84
N PRO A 118 -3.53 -20.94 11.29
CA PRO A 118 -3.76 -22.08 10.43
C PRO A 118 -5.27 -22.41 10.46
N THR A 119 -6.09 -21.65 9.75
CA THR A 119 -7.46 -22.12 9.42
C THR A 119 -7.66 -22.09 7.92
N ILE A 120 -7.15 -23.16 7.30
CA ILE A 120 -7.81 -23.98 6.28
C ILE A 120 -9.00 -23.31 5.54
N LYS A 121 -8.80 -23.09 4.23
CA LYS A 121 -9.59 -23.78 3.20
C LYS A 121 -8.78 -23.89 1.91
N SER A 122 -8.05 -24.99 1.82
CA SER A 122 -7.85 -25.68 0.55
C SER A 122 -9.21 -26.29 0.20
N GLU A 123 -10.03 -25.61 -0.59
CA GLU A 123 -11.22 -26.23 -1.16
C GLU A 123 -10.81 -27.00 -2.42
N ASN A 124 -11.02 -28.30 -2.33
CA ASN A 124 -10.57 -29.37 -3.22
C ASN A 124 -10.79 -29.09 -4.72
N ALA A 125 -9.76 -29.39 -5.51
CA ALA A 125 -9.92 -29.76 -6.90
C ALA A 125 -10.58 -31.14 -6.98
N THR A 126 -11.91 -31.19 -7.02
CA THR A 126 -12.64 -32.40 -7.38
C THR A 126 -12.61 -32.57 -8.90
N THR A 127 -11.86 -33.58 -9.32
CA THR A 127 -11.89 -34.17 -10.66
C THR A 127 -13.32 -34.54 -11.03
N VAL A 128 -13.91 -33.82 -11.99
CA VAL A 128 -15.12 -34.27 -12.70
C VAL A 128 -14.68 -35.27 -13.76
N ARG A 129 -14.91 -36.56 -13.50
CA ARG A 129 -15.14 -37.54 -14.57
C ARG A 129 -16.56 -37.31 -15.08
N GLN A 130 -16.70 -37.06 -16.37
CA GLN A 130 -17.99 -37.09 -17.06
C GLN A 130 -18.16 -38.43 -17.81
N PRO A 131 -19.42 -38.84 -18.04
CA PRO A 131 -19.80 -40.18 -18.48
C PRO A 131 -19.40 -40.50 -19.93
#